data_AF-A0A367ZNR5-F1
#
_entry.id   AF-A0A367ZNR5-F1
#
_cell.length_a   1.000
_cell.length_b   1.000
_cell.length_c   1.000
_cell.angle_alpha   90.00
_cell.angle_beta   90.00
_cell.angle_gamma   90.00
#
_symmetry.space_group_name_H-M   'P 1'
#
loop_
_entity.id
_entity.type
_entity.pdbx_description
1 polymer ?
#
loop_
_entity_poly.entity_id
_entity_poly.type
_entity_poly.pdbx_seq_one_letter_code
_entity_poly.pdbx_strand_id
1 'polypeptide(L)' 'MAFDEAYAERWVVELEEMAVPLLSRAHLIRNKESTGRPKDQLDLLMLRKQRS' A
#
# COMPACT_ATOMS: atom_id res chain seq x y z
N MET A 1 6.43 -8.53 -6.95
CA MET A 1 5.65 -9.26 -5.92
C MET A 1 4.35 -9.70 -6.55
N ALA A 2 3.93 -10.94 -6.33
CA ALA A 2 2.65 -11.44 -6.85
C ALA A 2 1.49 -10.89 -6.01
N PHE A 3 0.30 -10.79 -6.60
CA PHE A 3 -0.90 -10.29 -5.90
C PHE A 3 -1.23 -11.14 -4.66
N ASP A 4 -1.22 -12.47 -4.80
CA ASP A 4 -1.61 -13.39 -3.73
C ASP A 4 -0.71 -13.29 -2.50
N GLU A 5 0.60 -13.12 -2.72
CA GLU A 5 1.59 -12.93 -1.67
C GLU A 5 1.32 -11.63 -0.88
N ALA A 6 1.04 -10.54 -1.58
CA ALA A 6 0.74 -9.25 -0.95
C ALA A 6 -0.61 -9.26 -0.21
N TYR A 7 -1.60 -9.94 -0.79
CA TYR A 7 -2.97 -9.99 -0.29
C TYR A 7 -3.14 -10.95 0.88
N ALA A 8 -2.25 -11.93 1.04
CA ALA A 8 -2.20 -12.80 2.23
C ALA A 8 -1.92 -12.01 3.51
N GLU A 9 -1.07 -10.97 3.44
CA GLU A 9 -0.72 -10.10 4.57
C GLU A 9 -1.58 -8.82 4.64
N ARG A 10 -2.79 -8.85 4.09
CA ARG A 10 -3.72 -7.71 4.15
C ARG A 10 -4.27 -7.52 5.56
N TRP A 11 -4.57 -6.27 5.88
CA TRP A 11 -5.18 -5.84 7.13
C TRP A 11 -6.62 -5.49 6.82
N VAL A 12 -7.58 -6.04 7.55
CA VAL A 12 -8.99 -5.69 7.38
C VAL A 12 -9.33 -4.58 8.34
N VAL A 13 -9.86 -3.47 7.83
CA VAL A 13 -10.38 -2.37 8.63
C VAL A 13 -11.89 -2.30 8.44
N GLU A 14 -12.61 -2.06 9.53
CA GLU A 14 -14.04 -1.75 9.46
C GLU A 14 -14.19 -0.26 9.14
N LEU A 15 -14.86 0.03 8.03
CA LEU A 15 -15.25 1.37 7.62
C LEU A 15 -16.77 1.36 7.49
N GLU A 16 -17.43 2.07 8.41
CA GLU A 16 -18.88 2.04 8.57
C GLU A 16 -19.38 0.62 8.89
N GLU A 17 -20.05 -0.02 7.94
CA GLU A 17 -20.56 -1.41 8.04
C GLU A 17 -19.87 -2.35 7.03
N MET A 18 -18.71 -1.94 6.49
CA MET A 18 -17.97 -2.70 5.49
C MET A 18 -16.55 -3.04 5.96
N ALA A 19 -16.24 -4.33 5.88
CA ALA A 19 -14.88 -4.84 6.01
C ALA A 19 -14.06 -4.55 4.73
N VAL A 20 -13.12 -3.61 4.83
CA VAL A 20 -12.25 -3.21 3.72
C VAL A 20 -10.85 -3.81 3.88
N PRO A 21 -10.37 -4.64 2.94
CA PRO A 21 -9.00 -5.15 2.95
C PRO A 21 -8.01 -4.09 2.46
N LEU A 22 -7.03 -3.77 3.30
CA LEU A 22 -5.93 -2.86 3.00
C LEU A 22 -4.60 -3.60 2.96
N LEU A 23 -3.76 -3.29 1.96
CA LEU A 23 -2.39 -3.77 1.94
C LEU A 23 -1.56 -3.07 3.02
N SER A 24 -0.59 -3.79 3.58
CA SER A 24 0.38 -3.19 4.50
C SER A 24 1.13 -2.03 3.82
N ARG A 25 1.55 -1.04 4.62
CA ARG A 25 2.33 0.11 4.10
C ARG A 25 3.59 -0.34 3.34
N ALA A 26 4.25 -1.40 3.80
CA ALA A 26 5.42 -1.96 3.13
C ALA A 26 5.07 -2.55 1.74
N HIS A 27 3.94 -3.25 1.64
CA HIS A 27 3.45 -3.81 0.37
C HIS A 27 2.96 -2.73 -0.59
N LEU A 28 2.32 -1.67 -0.09
CA LEU A 28 1.96 -0.50 -0.90
C LEU A 28 3.20 0.18 -1.49
N ILE A 29 4.25 0.38 -0.69
CA ILE A 29 5.52 0.98 -1.14
C ILE A 29 6.17 0.11 -2.22
N ARG A 30 6.33 -1.21 -1.99
CA ARG A 30 6.91 -2.12 -3.00
C ARG A 30 6.08 -2.17 -4.29
N ASN A 31 4.76 -2.14 -4.19
CA ASN A 31 3.89 -2.14 -5.36
C ASN A 31 4.11 -0.86 -6.19
N LYS A 32 4.13 0.30 -5.52
CA LYS A 32 4.42 1.60 -6.16
C LYS A 32 5.84 1.71 -6.73
N GLU A 33 6.83 1.05 -6.12
CA GLU A 33 8.20 0.98 -6.65
C GLU A 33 8.29 0.07 -7.89
N SER A 34 7.44 -0.95 -7.98
CA SER A 34 7.39 -1.88 -9.13
C SER A 34 6.65 -1.28 -10.33
N THR A 35 5.72 -0.35 -10.12
CA THR A 35 5.00 0.35 -11.18
C THR A 35 5.77 1.63 -11.51
N GLY A 36 6.60 1.63 -12.54
CA GLY A 36 7.39 2.80 -12.98
C GLY A 36 6.57 4.00 -13.50
N ARG A 37 5.37 4.25 -12.95
CA ARG A 37 4.50 5.38 -13.29
C ARG A 37 5.07 6.66 -12.66
N PRO A 38 5.23 7.75 -13.43
CA PRO A 38 5.79 9.01 -12.93
C PRO A 38 5.07 9.62 -11.72
N LYS A 39 3.78 9.32 -11.53
CA LYS A 39 2.99 9.77 -10.36
C LYS A 39 3.35 9.07 -9.05
N ASP A 40 3.95 7.88 -9.08
CA ASP A 40 4.25 7.10 -7.87
C ASP A 40 5.48 7.63 -7.10
N GLN A 41 6.38 8.38 -7.75
CA GLN A 41 7.52 9.01 -7.05
C GLN A 41 7.09 10.07 -6.03
N LEU A 42 6.02 10.81 -6.32
CA LEU A 42 5.50 11.83 -5.41
C LEU A 42 4.83 11.20 -4.18
N ASP A 43 4.07 10.12 -4.40
CA ASP A 43 3.42 9.34 -3.33
C ASP A 43 4.45 8.68 -2.42
N LEU A 44 5.56 8.16 -2.97
CA LEU A 44 6.66 7.60 -2.19
C LEU A 44 7.31 8.63 -1.27
N LEU A 45 7.49 9.86 -1.74
CA LEU A 45 8.01 10.95 -0.92
C LEU A 45 7.05 11.30 0.23
N MET A 46 5.75 11.38 -0.03
CA MET A 46 4.76 11.66 1.01
C MET A 46 4.68 10.54 2.05
N LEU A 47 4.62 9.28 1.61
CA LEU A 47 4.60 8.13 2.51
C LEU A 47 5.85 8.05 3.39
N ARG A 48 7.04 8.37 2.86
CA ARG A 48 8.30 8.38 3.62
C ARG A 48 8.38 9.52 4.63
N LYS A 49 7.74 10.67 4.34
CA LYS A 49 7.77 11.87 5.21
C LYS A 49 6.88 11.77 6.46
N GLN A 50 5.86 10.89 6.47
CA GLN A 50 4.99 10.66 7.63
C GLN A 50 5.65 9.91 8.81
N ARG A 51 6.96 9.64 8.75
CA ARG A 51 7.79 9.24 9.89
C ARG A 51 8.38 10.51 10.53
N SER A 52 7.60 11.18 11.37
CA SER A 52 8.08 12.20 12.33
C SER A 52 7.26 12.10 13.60
#